data_AF-A0A437N2N7-F1
#
_entry.id   AF-A0A437N2N7-F1
#
_cell.length_a   1.000
_cell.length_b   1.000
_cell.length_c   1.000
_cell.angle_alpha   90.00
_cell.angle_beta   90.00
_cell.angle_gamma   90.00
#
_symmetry.space_group_name_H-M   'P 1'
#
loop_
_entity.id
_entity.type
_entity.pdbx_description
1 polymer ?
#
loop_
_entity_poly.entity_id
_entity_poly.type
_entity_poly.pdbx_seq_one_letter_code
_entity_poly.pdbx_strand_id
1 'polypeptide(L)'
;MTGWVRLWHDMPTDPKWRTIARKSGQRIGDVIAVFTFLMVAASSNESARGTIAGFDPEDVAGALDLDTADIEAIVKAMQGKVLDGDRLANWDKRQPKREDATAAKRKAEWKERQGKAAERAGTHQNALEHEGTADTDTDTDTDTSGAPNTLGDAASATLKKEYAFKGNYIRLTAPDLERWTKAYHAIPDIRAELTSLDTWLHNQSEAKRRSWFQLASSCLNRKHQEVLASRAAGVAGSPSSMVDAVLKQKRQRQVSERELAAP
;
A
#
# COMPACT_ATOMS: atom_id res chain seq x y z
N MET A 1 -9.60 4.99 5.53
CA MET A 1 -8.35 4.18 5.44
C MET A 1 -8.22 3.57 4.05
N THR A 2 -7.02 3.19 3.58
CA THR A 2 -6.87 2.34 2.38
C THR A 2 -6.92 0.86 2.78
N GLY A 3 -8.14 0.30 2.80
CA GLY A 3 -8.38 -1.13 3.07
C GLY A 3 -8.40 -1.96 1.78
N TRP A 4 -8.08 -3.25 1.91
CA TRP A 4 -8.13 -4.22 0.80
C TRP A 4 -9.28 -5.21 0.99
N VAL A 5 -9.77 -5.78 -0.11
CA VAL A 5 -10.80 -6.83 -0.11
C VAL A 5 -10.32 -8.04 -0.90
N ARG A 6 -10.46 -9.25 -0.34
CA ARG A 6 -10.03 -10.49 -1.03
C ARG A 6 -11.05 -10.93 -2.06
N LEU A 7 -10.60 -11.27 -3.27
CA LEU A 7 -11.40 -11.97 -4.27
C LEU A 7 -10.90 -13.42 -4.37
N TRP A 8 -11.78 -14.36 -4.67
CA TRP A 8 -11.42 -15.76 -4.90
C TRP A 8 -11.21 -16.02 -6.39
N HIS A 9 -10.43 -17.05 -6.75
CA HIS A 9 -10.05 -17.33 -8.15
C HIS A 9 -11.26 -17.46 -9.08
N ASP A 10 -12.27 -18.24 -8.68
CA ASP A 10 -13.50 -18.44 -9.46
C ASP A 10 -14.48 -17.26 -9.35
N MET A 11 -14.08 -16.11 -8.79
CA MET A 11 -15.00 -14.96 -8.67
C MET A 11 -15.47 -14.51 -10.06
N PRO A 12 -14.62 -14.20 -11.06
CA PRO A 12 -15.12 -13.70 -12.34
C PRO A 12 -15.96 -14.70 -13.14
N THR A 13 -15.84 -16.00 -12.86
CA THR A 13 -16.43 -17.10 -13.63
C THR A 13 -17.63 -17.77 -12.95
N ASP A 14 -17.95 -17.39 -11.70
CA ASP A 14 -18.98 -18.03 -10.87
C ASP A 14 -20.34 -18.17 -11.60
N PRO A 15 -20.92 -19.39 -11.70
CA PRO A 15 -22.19 -19.62 -12.40
C PRO A 15 -23.36 -18.77 -11.91
N LYS A 16 -23.33 -18.26 -10.67
CA LYS A 16 -24.39 -17.38 -10.15
C LYS A 16 -24.51 -16.07 -10.92
N TRP A 17 -23.43 -15.53 -11.50
CA TRP A 17 -23.49 -14.27 -12.26
C TRP A 17 -24.35 -14.39 -13.51
N ARG A 18 -24.27 -15.53 -14.23
CA ARG A 18 -25.17 -15.84 -15.35
C ARG A 18 -26.64 -15.95 -14.91
N THR A 19 -26.89 -16.33 -13.66
CA THR A 19 -28.24 -16.39 -13.10
C THR A 19 -28.75 -15.00 -12.70
N ILE A 20 -27.89 -14.15 -12.13
CA ILE A 20 -28.20 -12.77 -11.76
C ILE A 20 -28.43 -11.93 -13.01
N ALA A 21 -27.52 -11.97 -14.00
CA ALA A 21 -27.66 -11.31 -15.29
C ALA A 21 -29.00 -11.61 -15.99
N ARG A 22 -29.40 -12.89 -16.05
CA ARG A 22 -30.71 -13.28 -16.61
C ARG A 22 -31.91 -12.80 -15.79
N LYS A 23 -31.75 -12.55 -14.48
CA LYS A 23 -32.82 -12.05 -13.60
C LYS A 23 -32.94 -10.53 -13.63
N SER A 24 -31.83 -9.80 -13.76
CA SER A 24 -31.82 -8.33 -13.85
C SER A 24 -31.99 -7.81 -15.28
N GLY A 25 -31.78 -8.66 -16.29
CA GLY A 25 -31.72 -8.24 -17.70
C GLY A 25 -30.35 -7.69 -18.13
N GLN A 26 -29.41 -7.55 -17.19
CA GLN A 26 -28.15 -6.82 -17.38
C GLN A 26 -26.99 -7.70 -17.85
N ARG A 27 -25.94 -7.08 -18.41
CA ARG A 27 -24.77 -7.80 -18.92
C ARG A 27 -23.97 -8.38 -17.75
N ILE A 28 -23.29 -9.51 -18.00
CA ILE A 28 -22.51 -10.19 -16.95
C ILE A 28 -21.34 -9.33 -16.41
N GLY A 29 -20.79 -8.44 -17.24
CA GLY A 29 -19.76 -7.49 -16.83
C GLY A 29 -20.28 -6.51 -15.77
N ASP A 30 -21.45 -5.92 -16.01
CA ASP A 30 -22.11 -4.97 -15.11
C ASP A 30 -22.44 -5.64 -13.75
N VAL A 31 -22.92 -6.89 -13.78
CA VAL A 31 -23.17 -7.69 -12.58
C VAL A 31 -21.90 -7.91 -11.75
N ILE A 32 -20.76 -8.20 -12.39
CA ILE A 32 -19.48 -8.40 -11.71
C ILE A 32 -18.92 -7.06 -11.18
N ALA A 33 -19.10 -5.97 -11.94
CA ALA A 33 -18.72 -4.62 -11.52
C ALA A 33 -19.51 -4.18 -10.28
N VAL A 34 -20.84 -4.24 -10.31
CA VAL A 34 -21.71 -3.91 -9.16
C VAL A 34 -21.39 -4.78 -7.95
N PHE A 35 -21.12 -6.09 -8.13
CA PHE A 35 -20.66 -6.94 -7.03
C PHE A 35 -19.35 -6.45 -6.42
N THR A 36 -18.43 -5.94 -7.24
CA THR A 36 -17.16 -5.38 -6.77
C THR A 36 -17.37 -4.09 -5.98
N PHE A 37 -18.28 -3.20 -6.40
CA PHE A 37 -18.68 -2.02 -5.62
C PHE A 37 -19.31 -2.40 -4.27
N LEU A 38 -20.21 -3.38 -4.23
CA LEU A 38 -20.80 -3.91 -2.99
C LEU A 38 -19.72 -4.46 -2.04
N MET A 39 -18.73 -5.19 -2.57
CA MET A 39 -17.59 -5.71 -1.81
C MET A 39 -16.70 -4.60 -1.24
N VAL A 40 -16.53 -3.49 -1.97
CA VAL A 40 -15.78 -2.31 -1.50
C VAL A 40 -16.55 -1.61 -0.39
N ALA A 41 -17.82 -1.26 -0.60
CA ALA A 41 -18.69 -0.62 0.39
C ALA A 41 -18.75 -1.43 1.71
N ALA A 42 -18.92 -2.74 1.60
CA ALA A 42 -18.90 -3.65 2.75
C ALA A 42 -17.53 -3.77 3.43
N SER A 43 -16.42 -3.50 2.74
CA SER A 43 -15.08 -3.48 3.34
C SER A 43 -14.73 -2.14 3.99
N SER A 44 -15.24 -1.02 3.46
CA SER A 44 -15.04 0.33 4.01
C SER A 44 -15.93 0.64 5.20
N ASN A 45 -17.00 -0.14 5.42
CA ASN A 45 -17.85 -0.02 6.60
C ASN A 45 -17.10 -0.46 7.88
N GLU A 46 -16.56 0.50 8.61
CA GLU A 46 -15.74 0.24 9.82
C GLU A 46 -16.58 -0.28 11.00
N SER A 47 -17.82 0.16 11.15
CA SER A 47 -18.71 -0.23 12.26
C SER A 47 -19.40 -1.58 12.04
N ALA A 48 -19.77 -1.90 10.79
CA ALA A 48 -20.52 -3.11 10.42
C ALA A 48 -19.93 -3.81 9.18
N ARG A 49 -18.60 -4.02 9.17
CA ARG A 49 -17.89 -4.65 8.04
C ARG A 49 -18.57 -5.94 7.55
N GLY A 50 -18.88 -5.98 6.25
CA GLY A 50 -19.66 -7.03 5.61
C GLY A 50 -21.11 -6.65 5.30
N THR A 51 -21.58 -5.50 5.79
CA THR A 51 -22.85 -4.90 5.35
C THR A 51 -22.63 -3.74 4.39
N ILE A 52 -23.50 -3.61 3.40
CA ILE A 52 -23.45 -2.61 2.33
C ILE A 52 -24.03 -1.24 2.75
N ALA A 53 -24.14 -0.97 4.06
CA ALA A 53 -24.61 0.34 4.52
C ALA A 53 -23.62 1.43 4.05
N GLY A 54 -24.11 2.38 3.24
CA GLY A 54 -23.30 3.34 2.49
C GLY A 54 -23.06 2.98 1.03
N PHE A 55 -23.66 1.92 0.51
CA PHE A 55 -23.80 1.68 -0.94
C PHE A 55 -24.96 2.53 -1.48
N ASP A 56 -24.66 3.41 -2.44
CA ASP A 56 -25.64 4.20 -3.17
C ASP A 56 -25.73 3.70 -4.63
N PRO A 57 -26.92 3.26 -5.11
CA PRO A 57 -27.11 2.89 -6.51
C PRO A 57 -26.80 4.02 -7.50
N GLU A 58 -27.03 5.29 -7.15
CA GLU A 58 -26.85 6.45 -8.05
C GLU A 58 -25.36 6.75 -8.28
N ASP A 59 -24.54 6.73 -7.22
CA ASP A 59 -23.07 6.86 -7.33
C ASP A 59 -22.48 5.76 -8.23
N VAL A 60 -22.98 4.52 -8.09
CA VAL A 60 -22.50 3.37 -8.87
C VAL A 60 -22.98 3.41 -10.31
N ALA A 61 -24.19 3.92 -10.56
CA ALA A 61 -24.71 4.17 -11.90
C ALA A 61 -23.84 5.17 -12.66
N GLY A 62 -23.55 6.32 -12.03
CA GLY A 62 -22.64 7.34 -12.58
C GLY A 62 -21.20 6.87 -12.74
N ALA A 63 -20.71 5.93 -11.91
CA ALA A 63 -19.38 5.36 -12.02
C ALA A 63 -19.24 4.26 -13.11
N LEU A 64 -20.34 3.73 -13.62
CA LEU A 64 -20.36 2.64 -14.61
C LEU A 64 -20.98 3.01 -15.97
N ASP A 65 -21.42 4.26 -16.14
CA ASP A 65 -22.20 4.73 -17.29
C ASP A 65 -23.47 3.87 -17.52
N LEU A 66 -24.22 3.62 -16.45
CA LEU A 66 -25.47 2.83 -16.43
C LEU A 66 -26.61 3.63 -15.80
N ASP A 67 -27.86 3.20 -16.00
CA ASP A 67 -29.03 3.77 -15.32
C ASP A 67 -29.14 3.25 -13.88
N THR A 68 -29.57 4.09 -12.93
CA THR A 68 -29.78 3.70 -11.52
C THR A 68 -30.72 2.50 -11.37
N ALA A 69 -31.76 2.43 -12.21
CA ALA A 69 -32.71 1.31 -12.24
C ALA A 69 -32.04 -0.04 -12.61
N ASP A 70 -30.98 -0.01 -13.41
CA ASP A 70 -30.22 -1.21 -13.79
C ASP A 70 -29.36 -1.71 -12.62
N ILE A 71 -28.75 -0.79 -11.87
CA ILE A 71 -28.02 -1.11 -10.64
C ILE A 71 -28.96 -1.71 -9.59
N GLU A 72 -30.13 -1.09 -9.37
CA GLU A 72 -31.17 -1.62 -8.48
C GLU A 72 -31.66 -3.01 -8.91
N ALA A 73 -31.89 -3.22 -10.21
CA ALA A 73 -32.29 -4.53 -10.75
C ALA A 73 -31.21 -5.60 -10.51
N ILE A 74 -29.92 -5.25 -10.64
CA ILE A 74 -28.80 -6.13 -10.31
C ILE A 74 -28.77 -6.46 -8.81
N VAL A 75 -28.82 -5.46 -7.94
CA VAL A 75 -28.79 -5.64 -6.46
C VAL A 75 -29.98 -6.49 -6.00
N LYS A 76 -31.18 -6.24 -6.53
CA LYS A 76 -32.38 -7.04 -6.28
C LYS A 76 -32.21 -8.49 -6.76
N ALA A 77 -31.58 -8.72 -7.90
CA ALA A 77 -31.30 -10.06 -8.42
C ALA A 77 -30.18 -10.80 -7.65
N MET A 78 -29.32 -10.10 -6.91
CA MET A 78 -28.28 -10.65 -6.04
C MET A 78 -28.80 -11.20 -4.70
N GLN A 79 -30.00 -10.79 -4.28
CA GLN A 79 -30.66 -11.27 -3.06
C GLN A 79 -30.85 -12.79 -3.07
N GLY A 80 -30.52 -13.45 -1.95
CA GLY A 80 -30.55 -14.91 -1.82
C GLY A 80 -29.49 -15.65 -2.66
N LYS A 81 -28.49 -14.93 -3.21
CA LYS A 81 -27.35 -15.52 -3.97
C LYS A 81 -26.00 -15.08 -3.42
N VAL A 82 -25.80 -13.77 -3.30
CA VAL A 82 -24.55 -13.17 -2.78
C VAL A 82 -24.80 -12.09 -1.73
N LEU A 83 -26.05 -11.65 -1.61
CA LEU A 83 -26.52 -10.63 -0.71
C LEU A 83 -27.74 -11.20 0.04
N ASP A 84 -27.90 -10.85 1.30
CA ASP A 84 -29.01 -11.22 2.17
C ASP A 84 -29.40 -9.99 3.00
N GLY A 85 -30.48 -9.31 2.58
CA GLY A 85 -30.76 -7.94 3.00
C GLY A 85 -29.58 -7.03 2.65
N ASP A 86 -28.97 -6.41 3.65
CA ASP A 86 -27.78 -5.57 3.47
C ASP A 86 -26.46 -6.30 3.71
N ARG A 87 -26.44 -7.63 3.95
CA ARG A 87 -25.21 -8.36 4.30
C ARG A 87 -24.71 -9.26 3.18
N LEU A 88 -23.41 -9.21 2.88
CA LEU A 88 -22.79 -10.08 1.89
C LEU A 88 -22.68 -11.52 2.39
N ALA A 89 -23.18 -12.46 1.58
CA ALA A 89 -23.24 -13.88 1.92
C ALA A 89 -21.84 -14.50 2.03
N ASN A 90 -21.60 -15.24 3.12
CA ASN A 90 -20.29 -15.82 3.46
C ASN A 90 -19.15 -14.77 3.65
N TRP A 91 -19.47 -13.51 3.96
CA TRP A 91 -18.47 -12.46 4.16
C TRP A 91 -17.36 -12.88 5.13
N ASP A 92 -17.69 -13.29 6.36
CA ASP A 92 -16.72 -13.61 7.40
C ASP A 92 -15.77 -14.77 7.03
N LYS A 93 -16.27 -15.73 6.23
CA LYS A 93 -15.49 -16.85 5.68
C LYS A 93 -14.52 -16.42 4.57
N ARG A 94 -14.89 -15.39 3.79
CA ARG A 94 -14.09 -14.87 2.66
C ARG A 94 -13.16 -13.72 3.07
N GLN A 95 -13.54 -12.97 4.09
CA GLN A 95 -12.87 -11.78 4.61
C GLN A 95 -12.49 -11.91 6.11
N PRO A 96 -11.84 -13.00 6.56
CA PRO A 96 -11.45 -13.12 7.96
C PRO A 96 -10.58 -11.92 8.37
N LYS A 97 -10.89 -11.35 9.56
CA LYS A 97 -10.22 -10.16 10.12
C LYS A 97 -8.72 -10.37 10.34
N ARG A 98 -8.26 -11.62 10.42
CA ARG A 98 -6.85 -12.01 10.50
C ARG A 98 -6.67 -13.31 9.71
N GLU A 99 -5.64 -13.39 8.88
CA GLU A 99 -5.39 -14.57 8.03
C GLU A 99 -5.00 -15.81 8.85
N ASP A 100 -4.43 -15.58 10.03
CA ASP A 100 -3.83 -16.63 10.83
C ASP A 100 -4.30 -16.57 12.29
N ALA A 101 -5.18 -17.50 12.66
CA ALA A 101 -5.44 -17.82 14.06
C ALA A 101 -4.17 -18.36 14.75
N THR A 102 -3.29 -19.03 13.99
CA THR A 102 -2.04 -19.58 14.52
C THR A 102 -0.90 -18.56 14.67
N ALA A 103 -0.99 -17.36 14.08
CA ALA A 103 0.08 -16.36 14.19
C ALA A 103 0.28 -15.88 15.64
N ALA A 104 -0.79 -15.83 16.45
CA ALA A 104 -0.65 -15.58 17.89
C ALA A 104 0.16 -16.70 18.57
N LYS A 105 -0.20 -17.97 18.31
CA LYS A 105 0.49 -19.13 18.87
C LYS A 105 1.95 -19.22 18.42
N ARG A 106 2.24 -18.99 17.13
CA ARG A 106 3.60 -18.95 16.58
C ARG A 106 4.43 -17.80 17.13
N LYS A 107 3.88 -16.58 17.29
CA LYS A 107 4.58 -15.48 17.97
C LYS A 107 4.82 -15.80 19.46
N ALA A 108 3.90 -16.48 20.14
CA ALA A 108 4.09 -16.93 21.53
C ALA A 108 5.18 -18.02 21.66
N GLU A 109 5.12 -19.09 20.86
CA GLU A 109 6.15 -20.15 20.82
C GLU A 109 7.54 -19.60 20.43
N TRP A 110 7.60 -18.61 19.53
CA TRP A 110 8.85 -17.94 19.20
C TRP A 110 9.39 -17.12 20.39
N LYS A 111 8.53 -16.34 21.08
CA LYS A 111 8.91 -15.62 22.30
C LYS A 111 9.37 -16.55 23.42
N GLU A 112 8.72 -17.71 23.61
CA GLU A 112 9.13 -18.71 24.59
C GLU A 112 10.51 -19.30 24.28
N ARG A 113 10.79 -19.60 23.00
CA ARG A 113 12.12 -20.05 22.55
C ARG A 113 13.20 -18.97 22.73
N GLN A 114 12.88 -17.70 22.47
CA GLN A 114 13.79 -16.58 22.72
C GLN A 114 14.04 -16.37 24.22
N GLY A 115 13.00 -16.46 25.06
CA GLY A 115 13.14 -16.40 26.52
C GLY A 115 14.06 -17.50 27.06
N LYS A 116 13.86 -18.75 26.63
CA LYS A 116 14.72 -19.88 26.99
C LYS A 116 16.14 -19.79 26.42
N ALA A 117 16.34 -19.06 25.31
CA ALA A 117 17.67 -18.79 24.77
C ALA A 117 18.39 -17.68 25.57
N ALA A 118 17.68 -16.63 25.97
CA ALA A 118 18.19 -15.56 26.82
C ALA A 118 18.51 -16.04 28.24
N GLU A 119 17.66 -16.89 28.82
CA GLU A 119 17.89 -17.53 30.13
C GLU A 119 19.18 -18.38 30.12
N ARG A 120 19.46 -19.08 29.02
CA ARG A 120 20.73 -19.82 28.82
C ARG A 120 21.95 -18.92 28.58
N ALA A 121 21.75 -17.67 28.18
CA ALA A 121 22.81 -16.68 27.99
C ALA A 121 23.07 -15.82 29.24
N GLY A 122 22.11 -15.77 30.19
CA GLY A 122 22.16 -14.91 31.38
C GLY A 122 23.13 -15.34 32.49
N THR A 123 23.87 -16.44 32.33
CA THR A 123 24.76 -16.99 33.38
C THR A 123 26.14 -16.30 33.47
N HIS A 124 26.28 -15.07 32.97
CA HIS A 124 27.49 -14.25 33.10
C HIS A 124 27.17 -12.82 33.57
N GLN A 125 28.04 -12.26 34.43
CA GLN A 125 27.69 -11.22 35.41
C GLN A 125 27.87 -9.75 34.97
N ASN A 126 27.19 -8.86 35.72
CA ASN A 126 27.55 -7.49 36.13
C ASN A 126 27.24 -6.24 35.24
N ALA A 127 26.18 -5.52 35.66
CA ALA A 127 26.23 -4.25 36.44
C ALA A 127 26.07 -2.84 35.77
N LEU A 128 25.35 -1.98 36.52
CA LEU A 128 25.25 -0.50 36.56
C LEU A 128 24.32 0.29 35.61
N GLU A 129 23.12 0.58 36.15
CA GLU A 129 22.51 1.91 36.40
C GLU A 129 22.53 3.06 35.35
N HIS A 130 21.35 3.55 34.93
CA HIS A 130 20.89 4.93 35.25
C HIS A 130 19.38 5.18 34.98
N GLU A 131 18.86 6.24 35.60
CA GLU A 131 17.44 6.66 35.68
C GLU A 131 16.86 7.36 34.42
N GLY A 132 15.52 7.46 34.35
CA GLY A 132 14.88 8.72 33.91
C GLY A 132 13.74 8.68 32.87
N THR A 133 12.49 8.77 33.36
CA THR A 133 11.27 9.26 32.67
C THR A 133 10.61 8.43 31.56
N ALA A 134 9.27 8.53 31.49
CA ALA A 134 8.38 7.74 30.64
C ALA A 134 7.57 8.63 29.68
N ASP A 135 7.21 8.10 28.51
CA ASP A 135 5.85 8.20 27.94
C ASP A 135 5.63 7.16 26.81
N THR A 136 4.44 7.13 26.20
CA THR A 136 3.72 5.90 25.79
C THR A 136 3.37 5.82 24.28
N ASP A 137 3.11 4.61 23.76
CA ASP A 137 2.35 4.27 22.51
C ASP A 137 2.92 4.66 21.11
N THR A 138 2.62 4.00 19.97
CA THR A 138 2.04 2.66 19.64
C THR A 138 2.33 2.24 18.17
N ASP A 139 2.38 0.91 17.93
CA ASP A 139 2.38 0.06 16.71
C ASP A 139 2.25 0.60 15.25
N THR A 140 2.84 -0.13 14.28
CA THR A 140 2.11 -1.09 13.36
C THR A 140 3.01 -1.75 12.27
N ASP A 141 2.90 -3.08 12.12
CA ASP A 141 3.57 -3.95 11.10
C ASP A 141 2.64 -4.38 9.93
N THR A 142 3.21 -4.81 8.78
CA THR A 142 2.86 -6.03 7.97
C THR A 142 3.77 -6.11 6.70
N ASP A 143 4.63 -7.12 6.47
CA ASP A 143 4.45 -8.54 6.01
C ASP A 143 4.20 -8.70 4.47
N THR A 144 4.67 -9.72 3.71
CA THR A 144 5.78 -10.72 3.87
C THR A 144 5.94 -11.58 2.56
N SER A 145 7.15 -12.03 2.15
CA SER A 145 7.41 -13.40 1.59
C SER A 145 8.87 -13.71 1.12
N GLY A 146 9.39 -14.89 1.49
CA GLY A 146 10.61 -15.53 0.94
C GLY A 146 11.86 -15.55 1.87
N ALA A 147 12.22 -16.71 2.44
CA ALA A 147 13.33 -16.88 3.40
C ALA A 147 14.19 -18.14 3.06
N PRO A 148 15.41 -18.33 3.64
CA PRO A 148 15.56 -18.63 5.08
C PRO A 148 16.66 -17.83 5.82
N ASN A 149 16.49 -17.73 7.15
CA ASN A 149 17.41 -17.21 8.18
C ASN A 149 17.88 -15.73 8.03
N THR A 150 17.72 -14.86 9.03
CA THR A 150 17.36 -15.08 10.45
C THR A 150 16.73 -13.82 11.07
N LEU A 151 15.61 -14.02 11.77
CA LEU A 151 15.06 -13.20 12.88
C LEU A 151 14.64 -11.74 12.54
N GLY A 152 13.48 -11.23 12.97
CA GLY A 152 12.47 -11.76 13.89
C GLY A 152 12.28 -10.81 15.07
N ASP A 153 11.18 -10.07 15.08
CA ASP A 153 10.99 -8.92 15.97
C ASP A 153 10.23 -9.24 17.28
N ALA A 154 10.42 -8.34 18.26
CA ALA A 154 9.58 -8.02 19.42
C ALA A 154 9.96 -8.52 20.83
N ALA A 155 10.63 -7.64 21.60
CA ALA A 155 10.12 -7.17 22.89
C ALA A 155 10.73 -5.79 23.22
N SER A 156 9.90 -4.79 23.56
CA SER A 156 10.34 -3.40 23.75
C SER A 156 11.05 -3.19 25.09
N ALA A 157 12.32 -3.55 25.15
CA ALA A 157 13.27 -2.93 26.06
C ALA A 157 13.82 -1.66 25.38
N THR A 158 13.88 -0.55 26.12
CA THR A 158 14.27 0.78 25.59
C THR A 158 15.77 0.89 25.35
N LEU A 159 16.30 0.06 24.44
CA LEU A 159 17.56 0.32 23.77
C LEU A 159 17.45 1.70 23.11
N LYS A 160 18.38 2.62 23.41
CA LYS A 160 18.59 3.82 22.60
C LYS A 160 18.77 3.36 21.15
N LYS A 161 17.75 3.51 20.31
CA LYS A 161 17.87 3.26 18.87
C LYS A 161 18.90 4.25 18.34
N GLU A 162 20.12 3.75 18.12
CA GLU A 162 21.21 4.55 17.60
C GLU A 162 20.94 4.84 16.12
N TYR A 163 20.37 6.03 15.88
CA TYR A 163 20.02 6.48 14.56
C TYR A 163 21.29 6.91 13.82
N ALA A 164 21.76 6.06 12.90
CA ALA A 164 22.89 6.38 12.01
C ALA A 164 22.59 7.57 11.09
N PHE A 165 21.31 7.93 10.92
CA PHE A 165 20.87 9.20 10.36
C PHE A 165 19.70 9.77 11.17
N LYS A 166 19.86 11.00 11.69
CA LYS A 166 18.86 11.70 12.51
C LYS A 166 18.67 13.13 12.00
N GLY A 167 17.62 13.34 11.21
CA GLY A 167 17.04 14.64 10.91
C GLY A 167 15.97 15.04 11.95
N ASN A 168 15.25 16.12 11.64
CA ASN A 168 14.14 16.62 12.46
C ASN A 168 12.95 15.66 12.43
N TYR A 169 12.61 15.17 11.23
CA TYR A 169 11.48 14.27 10.94
C TYR A 169 11.96 12.90 10.45
N ILE A 170 12.99 12.87 9.60
CA ILE A 170 13.59 11.64 9.07
C ILE A 170 14.51 11.02 10.14
N ARG A 171 14.23 9.79 10.56
CA ARG A 171 15.07 9.03 11.51
C ARG A 171 15.25 7.61 10.99
N LEU A 172 16.49 7.21 10.75
CA LEU A 172 16.84 5.89 10.23
C LEU A 172 17.90 5.23 11.14
N THR A 173 17.69 3.95 11.44
CA THR A 173 18.66 3.14 12.19
C THR A 173 19.86 2.79 11.30
N ALA A 174 20.95 2.31 11.88
CA ALA A 174 22.09 1.78 11.12
C ALA A 174 21.69 0.73 10.05
N PRO A 175 20.95 -0.34 10.35
CA PRO A 175 20.56 -1.33 9.33
C PRO A 175 19.58 -0.77 8.29
N ASP A 176 18.69 0.15 8.66
CA ASP A 176 17.78 0.79 7.68
C ASP A 176 18.56 1.65 6.68
N LEU A 177 19.51 2.44 7.17
CA LEU A 177 20.36 3.28 6.33
C LEU A 177 21.22 2.42 5.39
N GLU A 178 21.77 1.30 5.86
CA GLU A 178 22.50 0.36 5.01
C GLU A 178 21.59 -0.28 3.95
N ARG A 179 20.38 -0.71 4.34
CA ARG A 179 19.36 -1.24 3.41
C ARG A 179 18.98 -0.22 2.34
N TRP A 180 18.78 1.04 2.72
CA TRP A 180 18.46 2.12 1.80
C TRP A 180 19.65 2.45 0.88
N THR A 181 20.88 2.44 1.41
CA THR A 181 22.11 2.64 0.62
C THR A 181 22.26 1.54 -0.45
N LYS A 182 21.98 0.28 -0.11
CA LYS A 182 21.99 -0.84 -1.07
C LYS A 182 20.85 -0.74 -2.10
N ALA A 183 19.64 -0.43 -1.64
CA ALA A 183 18.48 -0.29 -2.53
C ALA A 183 18.67 0.84 -3.56
N TYR A 184 19.15 2.01 -3.12
CA TYR A 184 19.30 3.21 -3.94
C TYR A 184 20.74 3.45 -4.40
N HIS A 185 21.56 2.41 -4.56
CA HIS A 185 22.99 2.44 -4.87
C HIS A 185 23.43 3.28 -6.09
N ALA A 186 22.50 3.66 -6.99
CA ALA A 186 22.79 4.58 -8.08
C ALA A 186 22.93 6.05 -7.62
N ILE A 187 22.47 6.40 -6.42
CA ILE A 187 22.60 7.72 -5.80
C ILE A 187 23.96 7.78 -5.08
N PRO A 188 24.89 8.68 -5.46
CA PRO A 188 26.25 8.71 -4.90
C PRO A 188 26.33 9.05 -3.40
N ASP A 189 25.45 9.92 -2.90
CA ASP A 189 25.35 10.27 -1.48
C ASP A 189 23.88 10.30 -1.03
N ILE A 190 23.43 9.18 -0.47
CA ILE A 190 22.09 9.05 0.09
C ILE A 190 21.89 9.90 1.36
N ARG A 191 22.95 10.23 2.11
CA ARG A 191 22.84 11.02 3.35
C ARG A 191 22.56 12.49 3.02
N ALA A 192 23.23 13.05 2.02
CA ALA A 192 22.94 14.39 1.52
C ALA A 192 21.49 14.51 1.01
N GLU A 193 21.02 13.49 0.27
CA GLU A 193 19.63 13.43 -0.21
C GLU A 193 18.62 13.38 0.94
N LEU A 194 18.85 12.53 1.96
CA LEU A 194 18.00 12.48 3.15
C LEU A 194 17.96 13.82 3.90
N THR A 195 19.08 14.54 4.02
CA THR A 195 19.11 15.88 4.63
C THR A 195 18.29 16.90 3.82
N SER A 196 18.35 16.84 2.48
CA SER A 196 17.54 17.70 1.62
C SER A 196 16.04 17.43 1.77
N LEU A 197 15.66 16.16 1.89
CA LEU A 197 14.28 15.72 2.09
C LEU A 197 13.75 16.11 3.48
N ASP A 198 14.56 16.00 4.54
CA ASP A 198 14.19 16.43 5.89
C ASP A 198 13.95 17.95 5.96
N THR A 199 14.81 18.73 5.29
CA THR A 199 14.68 20.18 5.17
C THR A 199 13.42 20.57 4.41
N TRP A 200 13.07 19.85 3.34
CA TRP A 200 11.82 20.08 2.60
C TRP A 200 10.58 19.68 3.41
N LEU A 201 10.63 18.57 4.15
CA LEU A 201 9.57 18.09 5.04
C LEU A 201 9.22 19.08 6.17
N HIS A 202 10.20 19.86 6.64
CA HIS A 202 9.96 20.92 7.61
C HIS A 202 8.90 21.93 7.13
N ASN A 203 8.89 22.27 5.83
CA ASN A 203 7.92 23.23 5.26
C ASN A 203 6.61 22.56 4.77
N GLN A 204 6.40 21.26 5.03
CA GLN A 204 5.17 20.56 4.64
C GLN A 204 4.15 20.45 5.80
N SER A 205 2.90 20.15 5.44
CA SER A 205 1.81 19.92 6.40
C SER A 205 2.04 18.67 7.26
N GLU A 206 1.42 18.63 8.44
CA GLU A 206 1.62 17.55 9.41
C GLU A 206 1.27 16.15 8.85
N ALA A 207 0.24 16.05 8.00
CA ALA A 207 -0.11 14.80 7.31
C ALA A 207 1.03 14.27 6.42
N LYS A 208 1.78 15.15 5.74
CA LYS A 208 2.97 14.80 4.96
C LYS A 208 4.17 14.48 5.85
N ARG A 209 4.32 15.17 7.00
CA ARG A 209 5.35 14.85 8.00
C ARG A 209 5.12 13.48 8.63
N ARG A 210 3.87 13.09 8.92
CA ARG A 210 3.53 11.76 9.46
C ARG A 210 3.73 10.63 8.43
N SER A 211 3.65 10.94 7.13
CA SER A 211 3.92 10.01 6.03
C SER A 211 5.34 10.13 5.43
N TRP A 212 6.29 10.73 6.15
CA TRP A 212 7.64 11.04 5.65
C TRP A 212 8.35 9.83 5.05
N PHE A 213 8.19 8.65 5.61
CA PHE A 213 8.90 7.44 5.18
C PHE A 213 8.53 7.04 3.75
N GLN A 214 7.23 7.01 3.43
CA GLN A 214 6.73 6.68 2.09
C GLN A 214 7.05 7.77 1.07
N LEU A 215 7.05 9.02 1.52
CA LEU A 215 7.35 10.18 0.69
C LEU A 215 8.85 10.23 0.34
N ALA A 216 9.72 10.03 1.32
CA ALA A 216 11.17 9.96 1.14
C ALA A 216 11.59 8.75 0.30
N SER A 217 11.05 7.55 0.57
CA SER A 217 11.34 6.35 -0.22
C SER A 217 10.87 6.47 -1.68
N SER A 218 9.73 7.12 -1.92
CA SER A 218 9.23 7.42 -3.28
C SER A 218 10.12 8.44 -4.01
N CYS A 219 10.55 9.51 -3.33
CA CYS A 219 11.47 10.49 -3.90
C CYS A 219 12.85 9.89 -4.22
N LEU A 220 13.40 9.07 -3.33
CA LEU A 220 14.66 8.36 -3.54
C LEU A 220 14.53 7.30 -4.64
N ASN A 221 13.44 6.54 -4.70
CA ASN A 221 13.21 5.60 -5.79
C ASN A 221 13.11 6.32 -7.13
N ARG A 222 12.39 7.44 -7.21
CA ARG A 222 12.31 8.22 -8.46
C ARG A 222 13.69 8.71 -8.90
N LYS A 223 14.48 9.32 -8.00
CA LYS A 223 15.86 9.73 -8.30
C LYS A 223 16.75 8.56 -8.69
N HIS A 224 16.60 7.41 -8.04
CA HIS A 224 17.34 6.18 -8.37
C HIS A 224 17.04 5.69 -9.79
N GLN A 225 15.75 5.64 -10.18
CA GLN A 225 15.34 5.29 -11.55
C GLN A 225 15.81 6.35 -12.57
N GLU A 226 15.75 7.64 -12.25
CA GLU A 226 16.25 8.72 -13.10
C GLU A 226 17.77 8.59 -13.36
N VAL A 227 18.57 8.26 -12.34
CA VAL A 227 20.02 8.05 -12.50
C VAL A 227 20.33 6.74 -13.22
N LEU A 228 19.60 5.65 -12.97
CA LEU A 228 19.74 4.41 -13.73
C LEU A 228 19.39 4.60 -15.21
N ALA A 229 18.29 5.30 -15.51
CA ALA A 229 17.88 5.62 -16.87
C ALA A 229 18.92 6.52 -17.58
N SER A 230 19.45 7.53 -16.87
CA SER A 230 20.52 8.39 -17.38
C SER A 230 21.82 7.62 -17.64
N ARG A 231 22.17 6.65 -16.78
CA ARG A 231 23.33 5.78 -16.97
C ARG A 231 23.13 4.77 -18.11
N ALA A 232 21.93 4.22 -18.27
CA ALA A 232 21.59 3.36 -19.39
C ALA A 232 21.64 4.13 -20.73
N ALA A 233 21.10 5.35 -20.77
CA ALA A 233 21.17 6.25 -21.92
C ALA A 233 22.59 6.79 -22.21
N GLY A 234 23.51 6.72 -21.24
CA GLY A 234 24.93 7.04 -21.42
C GLY A 234 25.79 5.87 -21.91
N VAL A 235 25.34 4.63 -21.73
CA VAL A 235 26.05 3.40 -22.17
C VAL A 235 25.53 2.89 -23.51
N ALA A 236 24.22 3.01 -23.76
CA ALA A 236 23.67 2.84 -25.09
C ALA A 236 23.95 4.11 -25.91
N GLY A 237 24.87 4.02 -26.87
CA GLY A 237 25.01 5.07 -27.88
C GLY A 237 23.67 5.39 -28.54
N SER A 238 23.36 6.69 -28.65
CA SER A 238 22.12 7.31 -29.14
C SER A 238 21.26 6.43 -30.06
N PRO A 239 19.93 6.35 -29.83
CA PRO A 239 19.11 7.51 -30.19
C PRO A 239 17.91 7.86 -29.30
N SER A 240 17.51 9.13 -29.41
CA SER A 240 16.17 9.69 -29.12
C SER A 240 15.72 9.66 -27.65
N SER A 241 16.16 10.66 -26.90
CA SER A 241 15.56 11.02 -25.62
C SER A 241 14.05 11.34 -25.77
N MET A 242 13.25 11.02 -24.75
CA MET A 242 11.84 11.46 -24.67
C MET A 242 11.72 12.99 -24.77
N VAL A 243 12.76 13.74 -24.40
CA VAL A 243 12.84 15.20 -24.55
C VAL A 243 12.88 15.61 -26.03
N ASP A 244 13.57 14.86 -26.90
CA ASP A 244 13.57 15.11 -28.35
C ASP A 244 12.20 14.81 -28.97
N ALA A 245 11.51 13.75 -28.51
CA ALA A 245 10.15 13.46 -28.93
C ALA A 245 9.18 14.59 -28.56
N VAL A 246 9.25 15.09 -27.32
CA VAL A 246 8.45 16.22 -26.84
C VAL A 246 8.80 17.53 -27.56
N LEU A 247 10.09 17.81 -27.82
CA LEU A 247 10.52 18.98 -28.58
C LEU A 247 10.10 18.91 -30.05
N LYS A 248 10.13 17.72 -30.67
CA LYS A 248 9.64 17.49 -32.03
C LYS A 248 8.13 17.70 -32.12
N GLN A 249 7.36 17.17 -31.16
CA GLN A 249 5.92 17.38 -31.07
C GLN A 249 5.55 18.85 -30.83
N LYS A 250 6.34 19.58 -30.01
CA LYS A 250 6.16 21.02 -29.77
C LYS A 250 6.51 21.87 -30.99
N ARG A 251 7.55 21.51 -31.75
CA ARG A 251 7.87 22.15 -33.05
C ARG A 251 6.78 21.88 -34.10
N GLN A 252 6.25 20.66 -34.18
CA GLN A 252 5.16 20.33 -35.10
C GLN A 252 3.90 21.17 -34.81
N ARG A 253 3.51 21.33 -33.54
CA ARG A 253 2.40 22.22 -33.14
C ARG A 253 2.65 23.68 -33.55
N GLN A 254 3.85 24.21 -33.32
CA GLN A 254 4.18 25.58 -33.71
C GLN A 254 4.24 25.81 -35.23
N VAL A 255 4.48 24.78 -36.04
CA VAL A 255 4.38 24.87 -37.50
C VAL A 255 2.90 24.88 -37.92
N SER A 256 2.07 23.97 -37.41
CA SER A 256 0.64 23.96 -37.71
C SER A 256 -0.09 25.23 -37.24
N GLU A 257 0.28 25.78 -36.09
CA GLU A 257 -0.26 27.06 -35.58
C GLU A 257 0.16 28.25 -36.45
N ARG A 258 1.29 28.18 -37.15
CA ARG A 258 1.75 29.21 -38.10
C ARG A 258 1.11 29.07 -39.48
N GLU A 259 0.87 27.84 -39.96
CA GLU A 259 0.11 27.62 -41.20
C GLU A 259 -1.36 28.03 -41.05
N LEU A 260 -1.96 27.83 -39.87
CA LEU A 260 -3.33 28.29 -39.55
C LEU A 260 -3.45 29.80 -39.30
N ALA A 261 -2.33 30.52 -39.17
CA ALA A 261 -2.29 31.96 -38.89
C ALA A 261 -1.76 32.79 -40.07
N ALA A 262 -1.51 32.17 -41.23
CA ALA A 262 -1.25 32.88 -42.48
C ALA A 262 -2.59 33.25 -43.16
N PRO A 263 -2.76 34.52 -43.61
CA PRO A 263 -4.01 34.99 -44.24
C PRO A 263 -4.15 34.56 -45.71
#